data_AF-A0A7V6PA45-F1
#
_entry.id   AF-A0A7V6PA45-F1
#
_cell.length_a   1.000
_cell.length_b   1.000
_cell.length_c   1.000
_cell.angle_alpha   90.00
_cell.angle_beta   90.00
_cell.angle_gamma   90.00
#
_symmetry.space_group_name_H-M   'P 1'
#
loop_
_entity.id
_entity.type
_entity.pdbx_description
1 polymer ?
#
loop_
_entity_poly.entity_id
_entity_poly.type
_entity_poly.pdbx_seq_one_letter_code
_entity_poly.pdbx_strand_id
1 'polypeptide(L)'
;MSKHISFAEAASLIPDNAVVSVSSSSGLGCPDMMLKAIGERFDETGHPKNITTLHPIAAGDMSGIKGVDYIAKKGLLKKIIG
;
A
#
# COMPACT_ATOMS: atom_id res chain seq x y z
N MET A 1 -10.22 -17.93 -17.14
CA MET A 1 -10.40 -16.83 -16.16
C MET A 1 -9.19 -15.90 -16.26
N SER A 2 -9.42 -14.61 -16.50
CA SER A 2 -8.34 -13.61 -16.52
C SER A 2 -7.89 -13.30 -15.08
N LYS A 3 -6.59 -13.00 -14.89
CA LYS A 3 -6.04 -12.53 -13.61
C LYS A 3 -5.87 -11.01 -13.56
N HIS A 4 -6.37 -10.30 -14.57
CA HIS A 4 -6.23 -8.85 -14.68
C HIS A 4 -7.44 -8.18 -14.03
N ILE A 5 -7.18 -7.36 -13.03
CA ILE A 5 -8.15 -6.53 -12.32
C ILE A 5 -7.58 -5.12 -12.15
N SER A 6 -8.43 -4.13 -11.89
CA SER A 6 -8.02 -2.76 -11.59
C SER A 6 -7.34 -2.65 -10.22
N PHE A 7 -6.63 -1.55 -9.99
CA PHE A 7 -6.02 -1.26 -8.69
C PHE A 7 -7.05 -1.09 -7.56
N ALA A 8 -8.21 -0.50 -7.87
CA ALA A 8 -9.30 -0.36 -6.90
C ALA A 8 -9.86 -1.73 -6.47
N GLU A 9 -10.09 -2.63 -7.44
CA GLU A 9 -10.50 -4.01 -7.17
C GLU A 9 -9.43 -4.74 -6.37
N ALA A 10 -8.14 -4.64 -6.75
CA ALA A 10 -7.05 -5.25 -5.99
C ALA A 10 -6.95 -4.71 -4.55
N ALA A 11 -7.09 -3.39 -4.38
CA ALA A 11 -7.08 -2.76 -3.07
C ALA A 11 -8.24 -3.26 -2.21
N SER A 12 -9.41 -3.52 -2.82
CA SER A 12 -10.61 -4.04 -2.15
C SER A 12 -10.40 -5.41 -1.47
N LEU A 13 -9.45 -6.19 -1.96
CA LEU A 13 -9.14 -7.52 -1.47
C LEU A 13 -8.35 -7.51 -0.15
N ILE A 14 -7.81 -6.37 0.26
CA ILE A 14 -7.03 -6.24 1.50
C ILE A 14 -8.00 -6.05 2.68
N PRO A 15 -8.08 -6.99 3.64
CA PRO A 15 -8.95 -6.84 4.81
C PRO A 15 -8.29 -5.98 5.90
N ASP A 16 -9.08 -5.56 6.88
CA ASP A 16 -8.56 -4.95 8.12
C ASP A 16 -7.57 -5.89 8.82
N ASN A 17 -6.53 -5.33 9.42
CA ASN A 17 -5.45 -6.02 10.15
C ASN A 17 -4.58 -6.94 9.29
N ALA A 18 -4.66 -6.86 7.95
CA ALA A 18 -3.80 -7.64 7.07
C ALA A 18 -2.31 -7.32 7.28
N VAL A 19 -1.46 -8.33 7.05
CA VAL A 19 -0.02 -8.16 6.87
C VAL A 19 0.27 -8.17 5.37
N VAL A 20 0.79 -7.06 4.85
CA VAL A 20 1.02 -6.87 3.41
C VAL A 20 2.51 -6.72 3.16
N SER A 21 3.10 -7.64 2.38
CA SER A 21 4.47 -7.49 1.92
C SER A 21 4.53 -6.52 0.73
N VAL A 22 5.43 -5.56 0.78
CA VAL A 22 5.68 -4.59 -0.28
C VAL A 22 7.12 -4.79 -0.76
N SER A 23 7.25 -5.43 -1.91
CA SER A 23 8.55 -5.66 -2.55
C SER A 23 8.92 -4.45 -3.43
N SER A 24 10.00 -3.76 -3.06
CA SER A 24 10.55 -2.61 -3.80
C SER A 24 12.04 -2.43 -3.47
N SER A 25 12.76 -1.67 -4.29
CA SER A 25 14.07 -1.10 -3.96
C SER A 25 14.02 0.41 -4.12
N SER A 26 13.55 1.13 -3.09
CA SER A 26 13.21 2.55 -3.19
C SER A 26 12.22 2.79 -4.34
N GLY A 27 12.51 3.70 -5.25
CA GLY A 27 11.72 3.95 -6.46
C GLY A 27 11.76 2.81 -7.49
N LEU A 28 12.79 1.95 -7.47
CA LEU A 28 12.92 0.87 -8.43
C LEU A 28 11.94 -0.26 -8.11
N GLY A 29 11.01 -0.50 -9.03
CA GLY A 29 9.97 -1.50 -8.85
C GLY A 29 8.97 -1.15 -7.74
N CYS A 30 8.90 0.13 -7.32
CA CYS A 30 7.91 0.57 -6.35
C CYS A 30 6.49 0.34 -6.92
N PRO A 31 5.61 -0.39 -6.22
CA PRO A 31 4.22 -0.56 -6.63
C PRO A 31 3.40 0.71 -6.28
N ASP A 32 3.83 1.87 -6.77
CA ASP A 32 3.37 3.20 -6.34
C ASP A 32 1.87 3.39 -6.56
N MET A 33 1.35 2.99 -7.73
CA MET A 33 -0.09 3.04 -8.01
C MET A 33 -0.91 2.10 -7.12
N MET A 34 -0.35 0.97 -6.70
CA MET A 34 -1.03 0.06 -5.77
C MET A 34 -1.09 0.68 -4.37
N LEU A 35 0.00 1.28 -3.89
CA LEU A 35 0.05 1.98 -2.61
C LEU A 35 -0.91 3.18 -2.61
N LYS A 36 -0.97 3.93 -3.73
CA LYS A 36 -1.95 5.00 -3.95
C LYS A 36 -3.38 4.50 -3.83
N ALA A 37 -3.73 3.41 -4.51
CA ALA A 37 -5.08 2.85 -4.50
C ALA A 37 -5.52 2.35 -3.11
N ILE A 38 -4.60 1.80 -2.30
CA ILE A 38 -4.88 1.45 -0.90
C ILE A 38 -5.19 2.72 -0.10
N GLY A 39 -4.38 3.76 -0.27
CA GLY A 39 -4.57 5.05 0.38
C GLY A 39 -5.89 5.73 0.00
N GLU A 40 -6.28 5.68 -1.28
CA GLU A 40 -7.54 6.24 -1.79
C GLU A 40 -8.75 5.46 -1.27
N ARG A 41 -8.71 4.12 -1.32
CA ARG A 41 -9.78 3.27 -0.75
C ARG A 41 -10.01 3.59 0.73
N PHE A 42 -8.94 3.80 1.49
CA PHE A 42 -9.05 4.17 2.89
C PHE A 42 -9.71 5.55 3.09
N ASP A 43 -9.37 6.55 2.27
CA ASP A 43 -10.01 7.87 2.36
C ASP A 43 -11.51 7.80 2.05
N GLU A 44 -11.89 6.98 1.08
CA GLU A 44 -13.29 6.84 0.65
C GLU A 44 -14.14 6.02 1.62
N THR A 45 -13.58 4.95 2.17
CA THR A 45 -14.37 3.93 2.90
C THR A 45 -14.02 3.82 4.37
N GLY A 46 -12.89 4.39 4.80
CA GLY A 46 -12.31 4.15 6.11
C GLY A 46 -11.66 2.77 6.26
N HIS A 47 -11.55 1.97 5.19
CA HIS A 47 -10.99 0.62 5.18
C HIS A 47 -9.94 0.45 4.06
N PRO A 48 -8.91 -0.40 4.21
CA PRO A 48 -8.66 -1.26 5.37
C PRO A 48 -8.10 -0.50 6.57
N LYS A 49 -8.30 -1.04 7.77
CA LYS A 49 -7.76 -0.49 9.02
C LYS A 49 -6.60 -1.31 9.55
N ASN A 50 -5.67 -0.63 10.22
CA ASN A 50 -4.62 -1.23 11.03
C ASN A 50 -3.75 -2.27 10.30
N ILE A 51 -3.48 -2.09 9.00
CA ILE A 51 -2.60 -2.97 8.25
C ILE A 51 -1.16 -2.88 8.79
N THR A 52 -0.44 -3.99 8.71
CA THR A 52 1.01 -4.04 8.96
C THR A 52 1.69 -4.25 7.62
N THR A 53 2.73 -3.49 7.31
CA THR A 53 3.50 -3.70 6.07
C THR A 53 4.90 -4.22 6.34
N LEU A 54 5.38 -5.09 5.46
CA LEU A 54 6.75 -5.61 5.46
C LEU A 54 7.49 -5.02 4.25
N HIS A 55 8.64 -4.38 4.49
CA HIS A 55 9.43 -3.69 3.48
C HIS A 55 10.90 -4.11 3.59
N PRO A 56 11.41 -5.00 2.71
CA PRO A 56 12.84 -5.33 2.69
C PRO A 56 13.73 -4.10 2.40
N ILE A 57 13.23 -3.18 1.58
CA ILE A 57 13.76 -1.84 1.34
C ILE A 57 12.55 -0.91 1.30
N ALA A 58 12.70 0.33 1.79
CA ALA A 58 11.64 1.34 1.75
C ALA A 58 11.03 1.48 0.35
N ALA A 59 9.72 1.63 0.26
CA ALA A 59 9.01 1.87 -1.00
C ALA A 59 8.80 3.37 -1.21
N GLY A 60 9.22 3.88 -2.37
CA GLY A 60 9.23 5.31 -2.68
C GLY A 60 10.63 5.89 -2.76
N ASP A 61 10.73 7.16 -3.12
CA ASP A 61 11.98 7.91 -3.25
C ASP A 61 11.81 9.39 -2.85
N MET A 62 12.92 10.11 -2.85
CA MET A 62 12.95 11.55 -2.58
C MET A 62 12.76 12.39 -3.86
N SER A 63 12.36 11.76 -4.96
CA SER A 63 12.36 12.32 -6.32
C SER A 63 10.97 12.30 -6.99
N GLY A 64 9.91 12.02 -6.22
CA GLY A 64 8.52 12.13 -6.66
C GLY A 64 7.69 10.85 -6.55
N ILE A 65 8.30 9.71 -6.21
CA ILE A 65 7.59 8.45 -5.95
C ILE A 65 7.26 8.40 -4.47
N LYS A 66 6.00 8.67 -4.13
CA LYS A 66 5.53 8.75 -2.73
C LYS A 66 5.61 7.41 -2.00
N GLY A 67 5.32 6.29 -2.67
CA GLY A 67 5.40 4.96 -2.08
C GLY A 67 4.60 4.82 -0.78
N VAL A 68 5.28 4.51 0.33
CA VAL A 68 4.64 4.29 1.64
C VAL A 68 3.83 5.49 2.11
N ASP A 69 4.16 6.70 1.67
CA ASP A 69 3.46 7.92 2.09
C ASP A 69 1.96 7.88 1.76
N TYR A 70 1.54 7.17 0.70
CA TYR A 70 0.12 7.00 0.38
C TYR A 70 -0.66 6.25 1.46
N ILE A 71 0.01 5.36 2.20
CA ILE A 71 -0.62 4.52 3.22
C ILE A 71 -0.24 4.91 4.64
N ALA A 72 0.70 5.86 4.82
CA ALA A 72 1.13 6.40 6.10
C ALA A 72 0.06 7.31 6.75
N LYS A 73 -1.14 6.76 6.94
CA LYS A 73 -2.33 7.45 7.45
C LYS A 73 -2.76 6.85 8.78
N LYS A 74 -3.17 7.70 9.72
CA LYS A 74 -3.68 7.28 11.03
C LYS A 74 -4.93 6.42 10.84
N GLY A 75 -4.92 5.22 11.42
CA GLY A 75 -6.01 4.24 11.32
C GLY A 75 -5.87 3.27 10.15
N LEU A 76 -5.13 3.62 9.09
CA LEU A 76 -4.77 2.70 8.00
C LEU A 76 -3.54 1.88 8.39
N LEU A 77 -2.38 2.51 8.57
CA LEU A 77 -1.12 1.84 8.83
C LEU A 77 -0.85 1.75 10.34
N LYS A 78 -0.73 0.53 10.86
CA LYS A 78 -0.44 0.27 12.27
C LYS A 78 1.05 0.11 12.55
N LYS A 79 1.78 -0.55 11.64
CA LYS A 79 3.18 -0.95 11.85
C LYS A 79 3.87 -1.17 10.51
N ILE A 80 5.14 -0.76 10.44
CA ILE A 80 6.08 -1.16 9.40
C ILE A 80 7.11 -2.13 10.01
N ILE A 81 7.41 -3.19 9.28
CA ILE A 81 8.54 -4.11 9.53
C ILE A 81 9.53 -3.87 8.40
N GLY A 82 10.76 -3.49 8.75
CA GLY A 82 11.89 -3.29 7.84
C GLY A 82 12.92 -4.39 7.97
#